data_AF-A0A3C1RR89-F1
#
_entry.id   AF-A0A3C1RR89-F1
#
_cell.length_a   1.000
_cell.length_b   1.000
_cell.length_c   1.000
_cell.angle_alpha   90.00
_cell.angle_beta   90.00
_cell.angle_gamma   90.00
#
_symmetry.space_group_name_H-M   'P 1'
#
loop_
_entity.id
_entity.type
_entity.pdbx_description
1 polymer ?
#
loop_
_entity_poly.entity_id
_entity_poly.type
_entity_poly.pdbx_seq_one_letter_code
_entity_poly.pdbx_strand_id
1 'polypeptide(L)' 'MLSNVGNLDRIIRFLLAAIFLYGGLSIYSGTALGIGLDVASGLLIISGLIGFCGIYRLLGINTRNPQN' A
#
# COMPACT_ATOMS: atom_id res chain seq x y z
N MET A 1 -19.02 4.97 6.59
CA MET A 1 -17.75 4.62 5.94
C MET A 1 -16.61 4.78 6.94
N LEU A 2 -16.18 3.68 7.56
CA LEU A 2 -15.08 3.63 8.54
C LEU A 2 -13.69 3.70 7.86
N SER A 3 -13.52 4.50 6.81
CA SER A 3 -12.22 4.64 6.13
C SER A 3 -11.45 5.78 6.78
N ASN A 4 -10.50 5.43 7.63
CA ASN A 4 -9.59 6.38 8.31
C ASN A 4 -8.32 6.68 7.50
N VAL A 5 -8.14 5.96 6.39
CA VAL A 5 -7.06 6.15 5.42
C VAL A 5 -7.58 7.11 4.34
N GLY A 6 -6.95 8.27 4.19
CA GLY A 6 -7.26 9.20 3.11
C GLY A 6 -6.80 8.65 1.76
N ASN A 7 -7.35 9.17 0.67
CA ASN A 7 -6.95 8.79 -0.69
C ASN A 7 -5.43 8.91 -0.91
N LEU A 8 -4.77 9.83 -0.22
CA LEU A 8 -3.31 10.03 -0.29
C LEU A 8 -2.50 8.81 0.17
N ASP A 9 -2.80 8.24 1.34
CA ASP A 9 -2.08 7.07 1.88
C ASP A 9 -2.33 5.81 1.03
N ARG A 10 -3.55 5.67 0.50
CA ARG A 10 -3.89 4.64 -0.49
C ARG A 10 -3.09 4.81 -1.79
N ILE A 11 -2.95 6.04 -2.29
CA ILE A 11 -2.12 6.34 -3.47
C ILE A 11 -0.65 6.02 -3.20
N ILE A 12 -0.10 6.40 -2.05
CA ILE A 12 1.30 6.12 -1.68
C ILE A 12 1.55 4.60 -1.64
N ARG A 13 0.65 3.82 -1.03
CA ARG A 13 0.75 2.35 -1.01
C ARG A 13 0.71 1.74 -2.40
N PHE A 14 -0.17 2.23 -3.27
CA PHE A 14 -0.20 1.76 -4.66
C PHE A 14 1.05 2.16 -5.44
N LEU A 15 1.59 3.36 -5.23
CA LEU A 15 2.85 3.79 -5.84
C LEU A 15 4.02 2.91 -5.38
N LEU A 16 4.15 2.65 -4.08
CA LEU A 16 5.18 1.74 -3.56
C LEU A 16 5.01 0.32 -4.11
N ALA A 17 3.78 -0.18 -4.16
CA ALA A 17 3.50 -1.49 -4.75
C ALA A 17 3.90 -1.55 -6.22
N ALA A 18 3.62 -0.51 -7.00
CA ALA A 18 4.01 -0.44 -8.41
C ALA A 18 5.55 -0.45 -8.58
N ILE A 19 6.28 0.30 -7.75
CA ILE A 19 7.75 0.30 -7.76
C ILE A 19 8.30 -1.09 -7.43
N PHE A 20 7.75 -1.74 -6.40
CA PHE A 20 8.22 -3.06 -5.97
C PHE A 20 7.91 -4.13 -7.01
N LEU A 21 6.71 -4.09 -7.60
CA LEU A 21 6.30 -5.02 -8.66
C LEU A 21 7.16 -4.85 -9.92
N TYR A 22 7.44 -3.61 -10.31
CA TYR A 22 8.33 -3.34 -11.45
C TYR A 22 9.76 -3.83 -11.17
N GLY A 23 10.27 -3.56 -9.97
CA GLY A 23 11.58 -4.05 -9.54
C GLY A 23 11.66 -5.58 -9.53
N GLY A 24 10.64 -6.25 -9.00
CA GLY A 24 10.58 -7.71 -8.93
C GLY A 24 10.46 -8.37 -10.29
N LEU A 25 9.51 -7.91 -11.12
CA LEU A 25 9.25 -8.50 -12.44
C LEU A 25 10.29 -8.13 -13.51
N SER A 26 10.92 -6.95 -13.44
CA SER A 26 11.85 -6.46 -14.47
C SER A 26 13.32 -6.52 -14.05
N ILE A 27 13.70 -5.91 -12.93
CA ILE A 27 15.12 -5.76 -12.55
C ILE A 27 15.66 -7.06 -11.91
N TYR A 28 14.85 -7.67 -11.04
CA TYR A 28 15.23 -8.85 -10.24
C TYR A 28 14.49 -10.12 -10.68
N SER A 29 13.99 -10.15 -11.92
CA SER A 29 13.18 -11.24 -12.45
C SER A 29 13.87 -12.59 -12.33
N GLY A 30 13.15 -13.62 -11.85
CA GLY A 30 13.67 -14.97 -11.69
C GLY A 30 14.62 -15.18 -10.51
N THR A 31 14.88 -14.15 -9.70
CA THR A 31 15.68 -14.26 -8.47
C THR A 31 14.80 -14.41 -7.23
N ALA A 32 15.36 -15.00 -6.16
CA ALA A 32 14.67 -15.09 -4.86
C ALA A 32 14.28 -13.71 -4.30
N LEU A 33 15.10 -12.69 -4.58
CA LEU A 33 14.83 -11.31 -4.18
C LEU A 33 13.64 -10.73 -4.96
N GLY A 34 13.55 -10.98 -6.27
CA GLY A 34 12.42 -10.56 -7.10
C GLY A 34 11.08 -11.14 -6.63
N ILE A 35 11.05 -12.45 -6.31
CA ILE A 35 9.87 -13.10 -5.72
C ILE A 35 9.47 -12.43 -4.41
N GLY A 36 10.45 -12.10 -3.55
CA GLY A 36 10.19 -11.36 -2.31
C GLY A 36 9.56 -9.99 -2.55
N LEU A 37 10.05 -9.23 -3.53
CA LEU A 37 9.48 -7.94 -3.91
C LEU A 37 8.04 -8.06 -4.45
N ASP A 38 7.77 -9.06 -5.28
CA ASP A 38 6.44 -9.28 -5.86
C ASP A 38 5.41 -9.65 -4.77
N VAL A 39 5.79 -10.51 -3.82
CA VAL A 39 4.96 -10.84 -2.66
C VAL A 39 4.69 -9.60 -1.80
N ALA A 40 5.72 -8.81 -1.51
CA ALA A 40 5.58 -7.57 -0.74
C ALA A 40 4.66 -6.54 -1.45
N SER A 41 4.75 -6.45 -2.78
CA SER A 41 3.86 -5.63 -3.60
C SER A 41 2.39 -6.07 -3.46
N GLY A 42 2.12 -7.37 -3.57
CA GLY A 42 0.78 -7.93 -3.38
C GLY A 42 0.18 -7.57 -2.02
N LEU A 43 0.97 -7.67 -0.94
CA LEU A 43 0.54 -7.30 0.40
C LEU A 43 0.22 -5.80 0.53
N LEU A 44 1.01 -4.93 -0.10
CA LEU A 44 0.77 -3.48 -0.11
C LEU A 44 -0.53 -3.12 -0.85
N ILE A 45 -0.80 -3.78 -1.99
CA ILE A 45 -2.03 -3.63 -2.77
C ILE A 45 -3.24 -4.04 -1.94
N ILE A 46 -3.21 -5.24 -1.35
CA ILE A 46 -4.31 -5.77 -0.53
C ILE A 46 -4.58 -4.82 0.66
N SER A 47 -3.52 -4.39 1.33
CA SER A 47 -3.63 -3.46 2.46
C SER A 47 -4.21 -2.08 2.04
N GLY A 48 -3.84 -1.58 0.85
CA GLY A 48 -4.40 -0.35 0.29
C GLY A 48 -5.85 -0.48 -0.20
N LEU A 49 -6.25 -1.67 -0.67
CA LEU A 49 -7.62 -1.97 -1.11
C LEU A 49 -8.61 -2.05 0.05
N ILE A 50 -8.21 -2.66 1.16
CA ILE A 50 -9.06 -2.81 2.37
C ILE A 50 -9.37 -1.44 2.99
N GLY A 51 -8.57 -0.39 2.69
CA GLY A 51 -8.89 1.00 3.04
C GLY A 51 -8.96 1.28 4.55
N PHE A 52 -8.50 0.34 5.37
CA PHE A 52 -8.57 0.38 6.82
C PHE A 52 -7.20 0.09 7.42
N CYS A 53 -6.50 1.13 7.88
CA CYS A 53 -5.29 0.98 8.65
C CYS A 53 -5.67 1.00 10.15
N GLY A 54 -5.71 -0.18 10.78
CA GLY A 54 -6.08 -0.32 12.20
C GLY A 54 -5.17 0.49 13.14
N ILE A 55 -3.91 0.69 12.77
CA ILE A 55 -2.93 1.49 13.51
C ILE A 55 -3.34 2.97 13.56
N TYR A 56 -3.81 3.54 12.45
CA TYR A 56 -4.24 4.95 12.44
C TYR A 56 -5.52 5.15 13.26
N ARG A 57 -6.39 4.14 13.30
CA ARG A 57 -7.56 4.13 14.20
C ARG A 57 -7.12 4.06 15.66
N LEU A 58 -6.09 3.29 15.99
CA LEU A 58 -5.52 3.21 17.34
C LEU A 58 -4.84 4.53 17.76
N LEU A 59 -4.19 5.21 16.82
CA LEU A 59 -3.50 6.49 17.03
C LEU A 59 -4.41 7.72 16.90
N GLY A 60 -5.69 7.55 16.54
CA GLY A 60 -6.63 8.67 16.36
C GLY A 60 -6.30 9.60 15.19
N ILE A 61 -5.39 9.22 14.30
CA ILE A 61 -4.96 10.04 13.16
C ILE A 61 -5.93 9.81 12.02
N ASN A 62 -6.65 10.85 11.60
CA ASN A 62 -7.54 10.81 10.45
C ASN A 62 -6.93 11.61 9.31
N THR A 63 -6.53 10.93 8.23
CA THR A 63 -6.01 11.56 7.00
C THR A 63 -7.11 11.91 6.01
N ARG A 64 -8.40 11.65 6.32
CA ARG A 64 -9.48 12.29 5.57
C ARG A 64 -9.31 13.80 5.67
N ASN A 65 -9.00 14.40 4.54
CA ASN A 65 -9.24 15.82 4.34
C ASN A 65 -10.74 16.07 4.65
N PRO A 66 -11.10 17.02 5.53
CA PRO A 66 -12.48 17.44 5.65
C PRO A 66 -12.95 17.91 4.27
N GLN A 67 -13.71 17.05 3.59
CA GLN A 67 -14.51 17.47 2.45
C GLN A 67 -15.68 18.24 3.09
N ASN A 68 -15.75 19.54 2.76
CA ASN A 68 -16.71 20.55 3.25
C ASN A 68 -18.08 19.99 3.65
#